data_AF-A0A0F9RL83-F1
#
_entry.id   AF-A0A0F9RL83-F1
#
_cell.length_a   1.000
_cell.length_b   1.000
_cell.length_c   1.000
_cell.angle_alpha   90.00
_cell.angle_beta   90.00
_cell.angle_gamma   90.00
#
_symmetry.space_group_name_H-M   'P 1'
#
loop_
_entity.id
_entity.type
_entity.pdbx_description
1 polymer ?
#
loop_
_entity_poly.entity_id
_entity_poly.type
_entity_poly.pdbx_seq_one_letter_code
_entity_poly.pdbx_strand_id
1 'polypeptide(L)' 'MVQLQARKCGDCEKEIEFQDFLRDNPTIDNERGHALFESPIITIYCTECFLKRPEKPYKTNRRYYYRNNRRIR' A
#
# COMPACT_ATOMS: atom_id res chain seq x y z
N MET A 1 -11.54 24.40 8.75
CA MET A 1 -10.63 23.43 8.10
C MET A 1 -10.24 22.41 9.15
N VAL A 2 -10.59 21.14 8.96
CA VAL A 2 -10.20 20.08 9.90
C VAL A 2 -8.72 19.80 9.65
N GLN A 3 -7.85 20.14 10.61
CA GLN A 3 -6.45 19.74 10.55
C GLN A 3 -6.38 18.24 10.82
N LEU A 4 -6.03 17.48 9.78
CA LEU A 4 -5.75 16.05 9.92
C LEU A 4 -4.48 15.86 10.75
N GLN A 5 -4.54 14.93 11.70
CA GLN A 5 -3.35 14.52 12.43
C GLN A 5 -2.41 13.77 11.49
N ALA A 6 -1.12 14.12 11.52
CA ALA A 6 -0.09 13.36 10.82
C ALA A 6 -0.11 11.89 11.28
N ARG A 7 0.14 10.96 10.35
CA ARG A 7 0.19 9.52 10.64
C ARG A 7 1.60 9.00 10.50
N LYS A 8 1.95 8.00 11.31
CA LYS A 8 3.27 7.36 11.25
C LYS A 8 3.30 6.28 10.17
N CYS A 9 4.42 6.21 9.46
CA CYS A 9 4.75 5.09 8.58
C CYS A 9 4.75 3.79 9.39
N GLY A 10 4.12 2.74 8.86
CA GLY A 10 4.04 1.45 9.54
C GLY A 10 5.36 0.69 9.67
N ASP A 11 6.43 1.12 8.99
CA ASP A 11 7.74 0.45 9.02
C ASP A 11 8.82 1.31 9.72
N CYS A 12 8.97 2.59 9.33
CA CYS A 12 10.03 3.46 9.86
C CYS A 12 9.55 4.53 10.85
N GLU A 13 8.27 4.52 11.20
CA GLU A 13 7.62 5.47 12.13
C GLU A 13 7.70 6.97 11.75
N LYS A 14 8.27 7.29 10.58
CA LYS A 14 8.31 8.65 10.04
C LYS A 14 6.89 9.22 9.96
N GLU A 15 6.74 10.47 10.41
CA GLU A 15 5.48 11.21 10.29
C GLU A 15 5.20 11.55 8.83
N ILE A 16 3.97 11.31 8.41
CA ILE A 16 3.45 11.56 7.08
C ILE A 16 2.29 12.51 7.24
N GLU A 17 2.44 13.71 6.69
CA GLU A 17 1.34 14.66 6.60
C GLU A 17 0.38 14.27 5.48
N PHE A 18 -0.87 14.69 5.61
CA PHE A 18 -1.87 14.41 4.57
C PHE A 18 -1.49 14.99 3.21
N GLN A 19 -0.87 16.17 3.19
CA GLN A 19 -0.42 16.80 1.95
C GLN A 19 0.69 15.99 1.27
N ASP A 20 1.64 15.43 2.04
CA ASP A 20 2.66 14.53 1.52
C ASP A 20 2.03 13.25 0.97
N PHE A 21 1.07 12.67 1.69
CA PHE A 21 0.33 11.49 1.22
C PHE A 21 -0.37 11.73 -0.12
N LEU A 22 -1.03 12.87 -0.31
CA LEU A 22 -1.67 13.22 -1.57
C LEU A 22 -0.64 13.49 -2.69
N ARG A 23 0.47 14.16 -2.37
CA ARG A 23 1.56 14.41 -3.33
C ARG A 23 2.12 13.10 -3.87
N ASP A 24 2.27 12.11 -3.00
CA ASP A 24 2.80 10.79 -3.36
C ASP A 24 1.75 9.92 -4.09
N ASN A 25 0.46 10.29 -4.06
CA ASN A 25 -0.66 9.56 -4.66
C ASN A 25 -1.53 10.48 -5.56
N PRO A 26 -1.01 11.00 -6.68
CA PRO A 26 -1.67 12.03 -7.48
C PRO A 26 -2.95 11.58 -8.18
N THR A 27 -3.21 10.28 -8.26
CA THR A 27 -4.44 9.71 -8.85
C THR A 27 -5.62 9.70 -7.88
N ILE A 28 -5.39 10.05 -6.60
CA ILE A 28 -6.42 10.04 -5.56
C ILE A 28 -6.92 11.47 -5.37
N ASP A 29 -8.23 11.65 -5.45
CA ASP A 29 -8.92 12.90 -5.14
C ASP A 29 -8.89 13.19 -3.63
N ASN A 30 -9.02 14.46 -3.24
CA ASN A 30 -8.92 14.86 -1.84
C ASN A 30 -9.91 14.12 -0.94
N GLU A 31 -11.17 13.96 -1.35
CA GLU A 31 -12.21 13.31 -0.54
C GLU A 31 -11.88 11.84 -0.27
N ARG A 32 -11.50 11.10 -1.31
CA ARG A 32 -11.05 9.72 -1.18
C ARG A 32 -9.74 9.62 -0.40
N GLY A 33 -8.84 10.59 -0.60
CA GLY A 33 -7.60 10.69 0.15
C GLY A 33 -7.85 10.80 1.64
N HIS A 34 -8.78 11.68 2.04
CA HIS A 34 -9.21 11.84 3.43
C HIS A 34 -9.73 10.52 4.01
N ALA A 35 -10.65 9.87 3.30
CA ALA A 35 -11.23 8.59 3.74
C ALA A 35 -10.18 7.48 3.92
N LEU A 36 -9.19 7.41 3.03
CA LEU A 36 -8.10 6.43 3.11
C LEU A 36 -7.12 6.78 4.23
N PHE A 37 -6.77 8.05 4.37
CA PHE A 37 -5.78 8.52 5.33
C PHE A 37 -6.28 8.42 6.78
N GLU A 38 -7.56 8.68 7.03
CA GLU A 38 -8.17 8.53 8.36
C GLU A 38 -8.54 7.07 8.70
N SER A 39 -8.55 6.17 7.70
CA SER A 39 -9.00 4.80 7.93
C SER A 39 -8.09 4.07 8.95
N PRO A 40 -8.65 3.56 10.06
CA PRO A 40 -7.87 2.80 11.04
C PRO A 40 -7.48 1.41 10.52
N ILE A 41 -8.13 0.95 9.45
CA ILE A 41 -7.89 -0.35 8.81
C ILE A 41 -6.64 -0.28 7.92
N ILE A 42 -6.32 0.91 7.41
CA ILE A 42 -5.22 1.12 6.46
C ILE A 42 -3.97 1.51 7.23
N THR A 43 -2.89 0.78 6.96
CA THR A 43 -1.54 1.17 7.37
C THR A 43 -0.91 2.00 6.27
N ILE A 44 -0.44 3.20 6.63
CA ILE A 44 0.23 4.11 5.70
C ILE A 44 1.73 3.84 5.75
N TYR A 45 2.36 3.90 4.58
CA TYR A 45 3.81 3.74 4.44
C TYR A 45 4.37 4.94 3.70
N CYS A 46 5.58 5.37 4.07
CA CYS A 46 6.31 6.31 3.23
C CYS A 46 6.74 5.61 1.94
N THR A 47 6.93 6.40 0.89
CA THR A 47 7.36 5.91 -0.44
C THR A 47 8.60 5.04 -0.38
N GLU A 48 9.61 5.43 0.41
CA GLU A 48 10.83 4.64 0.58
C GLU A 48 10.57 3.24 1.15
N CYS A 49 9.78 3.13 2.22
CA CYS A 49 9.44 1.84 2.82
C CYS A 49 8.55 1.02 1.90
N PHE A 50 7.57 1.67 1.25
CA PHE A 50 6.67 1.00 0.32
C PHE A 50 7.43 0.38 -0.87
N LEU A 51 8.37 1.11 -1.47
CA LEU A 51 9.13 0.65 -2.63
C LEU A 51 10.19 -0.40 -2.28
N LYS A 52 10.70 -0.41 -1.04
CA LYS A 52 11.65 -1.43 -0.56
C LYS A 52 10.98 -2.73 -0.14
N ARG A 53 9.65 -2.76 -0.02
CA ARG A 53 8.96 -3.98 0.37
C ARG A 53 9.10 -5.01 -0.74
N PRO A 54 9.54 -6.24 -0.41
CA PRO A 54 9.52 -7.31 -1.38
C PRO A 54 8.08 -7.45 -1.86
N GLU A 55 7.86 -7.49 -3.18
CA GLU A 55 6.57 -7.88 -3.71
C GLU A 55 6.16 -9.15 -2.98
N LYS A 56 4.99 -9.14 -2.32
CA LYS A 56 4.44 -10.37 -1.75
C LYS A 56 4.60 -11.41 -2.84
N PRO A 57 5.20 -12.60 -2.58
CA PRO A 57 5.28 -13.61 -3.61
C PRO A 57 3.86 -13.75 -4.14
N TYR A 58 3.64 -13.38 -5.40
CA TYR A 58 2.35 -13.56 -6.04
C TYR A 58 1.99 -14.99 -5.68
N LYS A 59 0.87 -15.19 -4.98
CA LYS A 59 0.36 -16.54 -4.73
C LYS A 59 0.04 -17.08 -6.11
N THR A 60 1.05 -17.64 -6.78
CA THR A 60 0.93 -18.28 -8.06
C THR A 60 -0.10 -19.35 -7.81
N ASN A 61 -1.22 -19.19 -8.50
CA ASN A 61 -2.43 -19.97 -8.28
C ASN A 61 -2.03 -21.45 -8.29
N ARG A 62 -2.09 -22.14 -7.13
CA ARG A 62 -1.57 -23.53 -6.95
C ARG A 62 -2.03 -24.49 -8.05
N ARG A 63 -3.19 -24.21 -8.67
CA ARG A 63 -3.76 -24.98 -9.80
C ARG A 63 -2.91 -24.96 -11.09
N TYR A 64 -2.09 -23.93 -11.33
CA TYR A 64 -1.31 -23.83 -12.56
C TYR A 64 -0.17 -24.86 -12.61
N TYR A 65 0.47 -25.14 -11.47
CA TYR A 65 1.61 -26.06 -11.39
C TYR A 65 1.22 -27.53 -11.68
N TYR A 66 0.05 -27.97 -11.20
CA TYR A 66 -0.43 -29.33 -11.46
C TYR A 66 -0.93 -29.54 -12.90
N ARG A 67 -1.24 -28.46 -13.65
CA ARG A 67 -1.65 -28.57 -15.07
C ARG A 67 -0.44 -28.73 -16.00
N ASN A 68 0.70 -28.09 -15.69
CA ASN A 68 1.90 -28.22 -16.51
C ASN A 68 2.66 -29.54 -16.28
N ASN A 69 2.65 -30.09 -15.06
CA ASN A 69 3.34 -31.37 -14.80
C ASN A 69 2.61 -32.62 -15.35
N ARG A 70 1.44 -32.46 -15.97
CA ARG A 70 0.76 -33.55 -16.72
C ARG A 70 1.02 -33.52 -18.22
N ARG A 71 1.69 -32.49 -18.74
CA ARG A 71 2.08 -32.40 -20.16
C ARG A 71 3.50 -32.88 -20.44
N ILE A 72 4.24 -33.23 -19.38
CA ILE A 72 5.56 -33.85 -19.44
C ILE A 72 5.40 -35.29 -18.91
N ARG A 73 4.71 -36.13 -19.69
CA ARG A 73 4.78 -37.59 -19.63
C ARG A 73 4.51 -38.11 -21.02
#